data_AF-X1LHG2-F1
#
_entry.id   AF-X1LHG2-F1
#
_cell.length_a   1.000
_cell.length_b   1.000
_cell.length_c   1.000
_cell.angle_alpha   90.00
_cell.angle_beta   90.00
_cell.angle_gamma   90.00
#
_symmetry.space_group_name_H-M   'P 1'
#
loop_
_entity.id
_entity.type
_entity.pdbx_description
1 polymer ?
#
loop_
_entity_poly.entity_id
_entity_poly.type
_entity_poly.pdbx_seq_one_letter_code
_entity_poly.pdbx_strand_id
1 'polypeptide(L)'
;VIVHGGGLEITEKLGGLGKKTRFVKGQRYTDGESLEIVEMVLAGINRRIVGRINLLGGRAVGISGKDAFLVEAKKLEGKHDLGYVAEVERVNPEILHILLDNGFIPVISPMAMDKKGVTYNINADIFAAQFSANIGAERLVFLTDVPAR
;
A
#
# COMPACT_ATOMS: atom_id res chain seq x y z
N VAL A 1 -7.94 10.47 4.10
CA VAL A 1 -6.82 9.54 3.87
C VAL A 1 -6.97 8.92 2.49
N ILE A 2 -5.90 8.77 1.73
CA ILE A 2 -5.90 8.12 0.41
C ILE A 2 -4.98 6.91 0.50
N VAL A 3 -5.46 5.73 0.09
CA VAL A 3 -4.63 4.54 -0.14
C VAL A 3 -4.56 4.34 -1.65
N HIS A 4 -3.38 3.98 -2.18
CA HIS A 4 -3.24 3.75 -3.62
C HIS A 4 -2.56 2.42 -3.94
N GLY A 5 -2.99 1.80 -5.04
CA GLY A 5 -2.28 0.69 -5.67
C GLY A 5 -1.27 1.14 -6.72
N GLY A 6 -0.88 0.20 -7.58
CA GLY A 6 0.03 0.43 -8.71
C GLY A 6 0.13 -0.75 -9.67
N GLY A 7 -0.90 -1.61 -9.73
CA GLY A 7 -0.80 -2.93 -10.34
C GLY A 7 -0.33 -2.93 -11.80
N LEU A 8 -0.84 -2.02 -12.63
CA LEU A 8 -0.45 -1.90 -14.04
C LEU A 8 1.03 -1.49 -14.17
N GLU A 9 1.42 -0.40 -13.51
CA GLU A 9 2.77 0.16 -13.62
C GLU A 9 3.84 -0.75 -13.01
N ILE A 10 3.51 -1.50 -11.96
CA ILE A 10 4.36 -2.56 -11.41
C ILE A 10 4.58 -3.65 -12.47
N THR A 11 3.52 -4.11 -13.13
CA THR A 11 3.60 -5.14 -14.16
C THR A 11 4.46 -4.68 -15.34
N GLU A 12 4.29 -3.43 -15.79
CA GLU A 12 5.10 -2.82 -16.85
C GLU A 12 6.58 -2.74 -16.45
N LYS A 13 6.89 -2.27 -15.23
CA LYS A 13 8.27 -2.13 -14.77
C LYS A 13 8.98 -3.47 -14.61
N LEU A 14 8.29 -4.48 -14.07
CA LEU A 14 8.80 -5.85 -13.98
C LEU A 14 9.03 -6.44 -15.38
N GLY A 15 8.09 -6.25 -16.30
CA GLY A 15 8.20 -6.73 -17.68
C GLY A 15 9.38 -6.11 -18.44
N GLY A 16 9.62 -4.81 -18.27
CA GLY A 16 10.78 -4.11 -18.83
C GLY A 16 12.13 -4.61 -18.30
N LEU A 17 12.14 -5.31 -17.17
CA LEU A 17 13.32 -5.96 -16.57
C LEU A 17 13.36 -7.48 -16.87
N GLY A 18 12.51 -7.97 -17.78
CA GLY A 18 12.45 -9.38 -18.16
C GLY A 18 11.73 -10.29 -17.14
N LYS A 19 11.13 -9.73 -16.09
CA LYS A 19 10.41 -10.49 -15.07
C LYS A 19 8.96 -10.71 -15.46
N LYS A 20 8.49 -11.95 -15.33
CA LYS A 20 7.07 -12.30 -15.53
C LYS A 20 6.29 -12.01 -14.26
N THR A 21 5.25 -11.21 -14.38
CA THR A 21 4.27 -11.03 -13.30
C THR A 21 3.44 -12.32 -13.13
N ARG A 22 3.29 -12.79 -11.89
CA ARG A 22 2.44 -13.92 -11.53
C ARG A 22 1.43 -13.51 -10.45
N PHE A 23 0.17 -13.90 -10.64
CA PHE A 23 -0.88 -13.75 -9.64
C PHE A 23 -1.33 -15.10 -9.12
N VAL A 24 -1.65 -15.17 -7.83
CA VAL A 24 -2.19 -16.34 -7.15
C VAL A 24 -3.37 -15.86 -6.32
N LYS A 25 -4.59 -16.30 -6.66
CA LYS A 25 -5.84 -15.91 -6.00
C LYS A 25 -6.02 -14.38 -5.86
N GLY A 26 -5.73 -13.63 -6.91
CA GLY A 26 -5.86 -12.16 -6.92
C GLY A 26 -4.71 -11.40 -6.25
N GLN A 27 -3.75 -12.09 -5.63
CA GLN A 27 -2.56 -11.47 -5.04
C GLN A 27 -1.34 -11.66 -5.95
N ARG A 28 -0.49 -10.63 -6.04
CA ARG A 28 0.74 -10.69 -6.81
C ARG A 28 1.78 -11.50 -6.03
N TYR A 29 2.24 -12.60 -6.59
CA TYR A 29 3.42 -13.28 -6.06
C TYR A 29 4.60 -12.31 -6.09
N THR A 30 5.29 -12.13 -4.96
CA THR A 30 6.34 -11.12 -4.80
C THR A 30 7.57 -11.79 -4.21
N ASP A 31 8.57 -12.14 -5.03
CA ASP A 31 9.89 -12.55 -4.52
C ASP A 31 10.71 -11.33 -4.06
N GLY A 32 11.90 -11.56 -3.48
CA GLY A 32 12.71 -10.50 -2.89
C GLY A 32 13.13 -9.41 -3.90
N GLU A 33 13.54 -9.79 -5.09
CA GLU A 33 13.92 -8.83 -6.14
C GLU A 33 12.69 -8.08 -6.68
N SER A 34 11.54 -8.77 -6.80
CA SER A 34 10.28 -8.14 -7.19
C SER A 34 9.77 -7.18 -6.10
N LEU A 35 10.04 -7.45 -4.82
CA LEU A 35 9.63 -6.60 -3.70
C LEU A 35 10.27 -5.21 -3.80
N GLU A 36 11.58 -5.15 -4.08
CA GLU A 36 12.29 -3.88 -4.26
C GLU A 36 11.68 -3.06 -5.41
N ILE A 37 11.38 -3.72 -6.53
CA ILE A 37 10.75 -3.08 -7.70
C ILE A 37 9.34 -2.57 -7.36
N VAL A 38 8.54 -3.40 -6.67
CA VAL A 38 7.20 -3.02 -6.22
C VAL A 38 7.27 -1.79 -5.30
N GLU A 39 8.17 -1.79 -4.33
CA GLU A 39 8.35 -0.67 -3.39
C GLU A 39 8.74 0.62 -4.13
N MET A 40 9.71 0.55 -5.05
CA MET A 40 10.13 1.70 -5.86
C MET A 40 8.98 2.27 -6.71
N VAL A 41 8.21 1.42 -7.38
CA VAL A 41 7.09 1.86 -8.22
C VAL A 41 6.00 2.49 -7.38
N LEU A 42 5.60 1.86 -6.27
CA LEU A 42 4.59 2.41 -5.37
C LEU A 42 5.04 3.74 -4.76
N ALA A 43 6.31 3.87 -4.35
CA ALA A 43 6.86 5.13 -3.89
C ALA A 43 6.78 6.22 -4.98
N GLY A 44 7.10 5.89 -6.23
CA GLY A 44 6.96 6.81 -7.37
C GLY A 44 5.51 7.28 -7.59
N ILE A 45 4.54 6.36 -7.58
CA ILE A 45 3.11 6.68 -7.67
C ILE A 45 2.69 7.60 -6.53
N ASN A 46 3.09 7.27 -5.30
CA ASN A 46 2.78 8.02 -4.10
C ASN A 46 3.19 9.49 -4.25
N ARG A 47 4.43 9.74 -4.69
CA ARG A 47 4.95 11.10 -4.90
C ARG A 47 4.21 11.86 -6.01
N ARG A 48 3.78 11.19 -7.08
CA ARG A 48 2.97 11.83 -8.13
C ARG A 48 1.58 12.23 -7.62
N ILE A 49 0.92 11.38 -6.83
CA ILE A 49 -0.37 11.71 -6.22
C ILE A 49 -0.24 12.90 -5.28
N VAL A 50 0.76 12.87 -4.37
CA VAL A 50 1.06 13.96 -3.45
C VAL A 50 1.31 15.27 -4.19
N GLY A 51 2.16 15.25 -5.23
CA GLY A 51 2.46 16.43 -6.04
C GLY A 51 1.22 17.03 -6.69
N ARG A 52 0.33 16.19 -7.26
CA ARG A 52 -0.92 16.66 -7.86
C ARG A 52 -1.87 17.30 -6.84
N ILE A 53 -2.04 16.69 -5.66
CA ILE A 53 -2.88 17.26 -4.60
C ILE A 53 -2.34 18.63 -4.15
N ASN A 54 -1.03 18.73 -3.99
CA ASN A 54 -0.39 19.98 -3.57
C ASN A 54 -0.51 21.09 -4.63
N LEU A 55 -0.39 20.76 -5.92
CA LEU A 55 -0.63 21.71 -7.01
C LEU A 55 -2.06 22.24 -7.07
N LEU A 56 -3.03 21.48 -6.53
CA LEU A 56 -4.44 21.89 -6.41
C LEU A 56 -4.75 22.62 -5.09
N GLY A 57 -3.72 23.00 -4.32
CA GLY A 57 -3.87 23.73 -3.05
C GLY A 57 -4.12 22.86 -1.82
N GLY A 58 -4.11 21.53 -1.96
CA GLY A 58 -4.16 20.61 -0.83
C GLY A 58 -2.83 20.55 -0.08
N ARG A 59 -2.82 19.93 1.11
CA ARG A 59 -1.62 19.70 1.92
C ARG A 59 -1.36 18.19 2.06
N ALA A 60 -0.94 17.53 0.99
CA ALA A 60 -0.68 16.09 1.00
C ALA A 60 0.70 15.72 1.53
N VAL A 61 0.74 14.62 2.30
CA VAL A 61 1.98 13.98 2.77
C VAL A 61 1.94 12.51 2.39
N GLY A 62 3.00 12.07 1.71
CA GLY A 62 3.14 10.71 1.22
C GLY A 62 3.92 9.83 2.18
N ILE A 63 3.28 8.75 2.65
CA ILE A 63 3.82 7.74 3.57
C ILE A 63 3.47 6.32 3.10
N SER A 64 4.00 5.34 3.82
CA SER A 64 3.74 3.91 3.71
C SER A 64 3.39 3.35 5.09
N GLY A 65 3.00 2.08 5.17
CA GLY A 65 2.88 1.38 6.44
C GLY A 65 4.18 1.29 7.25
N LYS A 66 5.35 1.45 6.62
CA LYS A 66 6.66 1.40 7.28
C LYS A 66 6.96 2.67 8.07
N ASP A 67 6.43 3.81 7.62
CA ASP A 67 6.72 5.12 8.20
C ASP A 67 6.12 5.20 9.61
N ALA A 68 6.97 5.43 10.61
CA ALA A 68 6.64 5.39 12.03
C ALA A 68 5.92 4.09 12.48
N PHE A 69 6.16 2.97 11.78
CA PHE A 69 5.52 1.68 12.05
C PHE A 69 3.97 1.77 12.03
N LEU A 70 3.43 2.59 11.11
CA LEU A 70 1.99 2.79 10.94
C LEU A 70 1.23 1.47 10.76
N VAL A 71 1.82 0.50 10.06
CA VAL A 71 1.26 -0.84 9.87
C VAL A 71 2.31 -1.91 10.14
N GLU A 72 1.98 -2.79 11.09
CA GLU A 72 2.67 -4.05 11.30
C GLU A 72 2.13 -5.09 10.31
N ALA A 73 3.02 -5.65 9.50
CA ALA A 73 2.69 -6.70 8.54
C ALA A 73 2.82 -8.08 9.17
N LYS A 74 1.92 -9.00 8.81
CA LYS A 74 2.07 -10.44 9.03
C LYS A 74 2.09 -11.16 7.70
N LYS A 75 3.17 -11.90 7.46
CA LYS A 75 3.33 -12.71 6.25
C LYS A 75 2.09 -13.60 6.08
N LEU A 76 1.54 -13.61 4.87
CA LEU A 76 0.39 -14.45 4.57
C LEU A 76 0.86 -15.89 4.38
N GLU A 77 0.55 -16.75 5.35
CA GLU A 77 0.81 -18.18 5.28
C GLU A 77 -0.40 -18.90 4.66
N GLY A 78 -0.14 -19.87 3.78
CA GLY A 78 -1.22 -20.62 3.13
C GLY A 78 -0.72 -21.73 2.22
N LYS A 79 -1.66 -22.38 1.53
CA LYS A 79 -1.38 -23.51 0.62
C LYS A 79 -0.41 -23.15 -0.52
N HIS A 80 -0.31 -21.88 -0.88
CA HIS A 80 0.60 -21.40 -1.90
C HIS A 80 1.52 -20.36 -1.29
N ASP A 81 2.82 -20.48 -1.53
CA ASP A 81 3.78 -19.43 -1.17
C ASP A 81 3.59 -18.23 -2.10
N LEU A 82 3.35 -17.07 -1.50
CA LEU A 82 3.21 -15.79 -2.19
C LEU A 82 4.49 -14.95 -2.13
N GLY A 83 5.53 -15.44 -1.47
CA GLY A 83 6.76 -14.71 -1.20
C GLY A 83 6.55 -13.66 -0.10
N TYR A 84 6.96 -12.42 -0.37
CA TYR A 84 6.88 -11.27 0.53
C TYR A 84 5.52 -10.57 0.45
N VAL A 85 4.46 -11.36 0.61
CA VAL A 85 3.08 -10.87 0.68
C VAL A 85 2.54 -11.04 2.09
N ALA A 86 1.79 -10.04 2.57
CA ALA A 86 1.29 -9.99 3.93
C ALA A 86 -0.15 -9.48 4.01
N GLU A 87 -0.71 -9.61 5.22
CA GLU A 87 -1.90 -8.91 5.69
C GLU A 87 -1.55 -7.92 6.81
N VAL A 88 -2.49 -7.05 7.16
CA VAL A 88 -2.35 -6.13 8.30
C VAL A 88 -2.54 -6.92 9.60
N GLU A 89 -1.50 -6.96 10.43
CA GLU A 89 -1.59 -7.52 11.79
C GLU A 89 -2.07 -6.48 12.79
N ARG A 90 -1.49 -5.27 12.72
CA ARG A 90 -1.77 -4.17 13.64
C ARG A 90 -1.56 -2.83 12.95
N VAL A 91 -2.34 -1.83 13.35
CA VAL A 91 -2.15 -0.43 12.95
C VAL A 91 -1.76 0.41 14.16
N ASN A 92 -0.72 1.23 14.02
CA ASN A 92 -0.39 2.30 14.96
C ASN A 92 -0.77 3.66 14.35
N PRO A 93 -1.94 4.24 14.69
CA PRO A 93 -2.45 5.42 13.99
C PRO A 93 -1.84 6.73 14.48
N GLU A 94 -0.84 6.73 15.37
CA GLU A 94 -0.26 7.94 15.95
C GLU A 94 0.17 8.96 14.88
N ILE A 95 1.01 8.55 13.91
CA ILE A 95 1.44 9.43 12.82
C ILE A 95 0.27 9.88 11.94
N LEU A 96 -0.74 9.02 11.77
CA LEU A 96 -1.94 9.35 11.00
C LEU A 96 -2.71 10.49 11.67
N HIS A 97 -2.94 10.41 12.97
CA HIS A 97 -3.62 11.44 13.74
C HIS A 97 -2.84 12.75 13.72
N ILE A 98 -1.52 12.72 13.93
CA ILE A 98 -0.68 13.92 13.84
C ILE A 98 -0.86 14.63 12.49
N LEU A 99 -0.85 13.88 11.38
CA LEU A 99 -1.03 14.47 10.05
C LEU A 99 -2.44 15.04 9.87
N LEU A 100 -3.48 14.29 10.25
CA LEU A 100 -4.87 14.71 10.10
C LEU A 100 -5.19 15.95 10.96
N ASP A 101 -4.77 15.95 12.22
CA ASP A 101 -5.01 17.04 13.18
C ASP A 101 -4.32 18.35 12.74
N ASN A 102 -3.24 18.24 11.97
CA ASN A 102 -2.52 19.39 11.40
C ASN A 102 -3.01 19.78 9.99
N GLY A 103 -4.12 19.21 9.53
CA GLY A 103 -4.76 19.53 8.26
C GLY A 103 -4.02 19.00 7.03
N PHE A 104 -3.21 17.94 7.19
CA PHE A 104 -2.61 17.24 6.06
C PHE A 104 -3.53 16.15 5.51
N ILE A 105 -3.31 15.78 4.25
CA ILE A 105 -3.98 14.69 3.53
C ILE A 105 -2.98 13.53 3.39
N PRO A 106 -3.06 12.48 4.24
CA PRO A 106 -2.17 11.34 4.14
C PRO A 106 -2.44 10.54 2.87
N VAL A 107 -1.38 10.25 2.10
CA VAL A 107 -1.39 9.37 0.93
C VAL A 107 -0.51 8.16 1.24
N ILE A 108 -1.11 6.98 1.35
CA ILE A 108 -0.48 5.78 1.91
C ILE A 108 -0.27 4.73 0.81
N SER A 109 0.97 4.25 0.66
CA SER A 109 1.27 3.05 -0.12
C SER A 109 1.15 1.78 0.74
N PRO A 110 0.65 0.65 0.20
CA PRO A 110 0.38 -0.57 0.96
C PRO A 110 1.65 -1.44 1.16
N MET A 111 2.75 -0.78 1.51
CA MET A 111 4.00 -1.42 1.92
C MET A 111 4.14 -1.30 3.42
N ALA A 112 4.42 -2.41 4.10
CA ALA A 112 4.52 -2.47 5.56
C ALA A 112 5.67 -3.40 5.97
N MET A 113 6.02 -3.40 7.26
CA MET A 113 7.07 -4.27 7.78
C MET A 113 6.64 -5.03 9.03
N ASP A 114 7.21 -6.21 9.23
CA ASP A 114 7.02 -6.96 10.48
C ASP A 114 7.95 -6.44 11.59
N LYS A 115 7.81 -6.99 12.80
CA LYS A 115 8.66 -6.65 13.96
C LYS A 115 10.14 -6.97 13.79
N LYS A 116 10.51 -7.75 12.77
CA LYS A 116 11.91 -8.09 12.44
C LYS A 116 12.48 -7.13 11.37
N GLY A 117 11.68 -6.18 10.88
CA GLY A 117 12.07 -5.24 9.84
C GLY A 117 11.96 -5.79 8.42
N VAL A 118 11.36 -6.97 8.23
CA VAL A 118 11.14 -7.52 6.88
C VAL A 118 10.00 -6.76 6.22
N THR A 119 10.22 -6.25 5.02
CA THR A 119 9.21 -5.54 4.24
C THR A 119 8.31 -6.52 3.49
N TYR A 120 7.02 -6.19 3.39
CA TYR A 120 6.02 -6.96 2.67
C TYR A 120 5.15 -6.05 1.82
N ASN A 121 4.68 -6.60 0.71
CA ASN A 121 3.65 -6.04 -0.13
C ASN A 121 2.27 -6.53 0.36
N ILE A 122 1.34 -5.61 0.59
CA ILE A 122 -0.04 -5.92 0.93
C ILE A 122 -0.92 -5.51 -0.25
N ASN A 123 -1.91 -6.34 -0.61
CA ASN A 123 -2.88 -5.95 -1.63
C ASN A 123 -3.58 -4.63 -1.21
N ALA A 124 -3.69 -3.66 -2.12
CA ALA A 124 -4.19 -2.31 -1.78
C ALA A 124 -5.62 -2.31 -1.23
N ASP A 125 -6.49 -3.18 -1.74
CA ASP A 125 -7.89 -3.25 -1.30
C ASP A 125 -8.00 -3.89 0.08
N ILE A 126 -7.25 -4.97 0.29
CA ILE A 126 -7.12 -5.64 1.60
C ILE A 126 -6.53 -4.66 2.62
N PHE A 127 -5.47 -3.95 2.24
CA PHE A 127 -4.85 -2.92 3.08
C PHE A 127 -5.86 -1.85 3.44
N ALA A 128 -6.57 -1.26 2.48
CA ALA A 128 -7.53 -0.19 2.74
C ALA A 128 -8.69 -0.68 3.63
N ALA A 129 -9.19 -1.88 3.40
CA ALA A 129 -10.24 -2.49 4.21
C ALA A 129 -9.80 -2.72 5.66
N GLN A 130 -8.66 -3.38 5.87
CA GLN A 130 -8.16 -3.65 7.22
C GLN A 130 -7.71 -2.37 7.93
N PHE A 131 -7.06 -1.45 7.21
CA PHE A 131 -6.61 -0.17 7.76
C PHE A 131 -7.78 0.70 8.19
N SER A 132 -8.80 0.88 7.34
CA SER A 132 -9.99 1.67 7.66
C SER A 132 -10.75 1.14 8.89
N ALA A 133 -10.86 -0.19 9.01
CA ALA A 133 -11.45 -0.83 10.18
C ALA A 133 -10.66 -0.54 11.47
N ASN A 134 -9.32 -0.59 11.41
CA ASN A 134 -8.47 -0.35 12.58
C ASN A 134 -8.44 1.12 13.03
N ILE A 135 -8.63 2.08 12.13
CA ILE A 135 -8.68 3.52 12.47
C ILE A 135 -10.09 4.02 12.80
N GLY A 136 -11.10 3.15 12.77
CA GLY A 136 -12.50 3.53 13.00
C GLY A 136 -13.05 4.52 11.96
N ALA A 137 -12.66 4.37 10.69
CA ALA A 137 -13.14 5.27 9.64
C ALA A 137 -14.65 5.14 9.45
N GLU A 138 -15.36 6.27 9.31
CA GLU A 138 -16.81 6.27 9.04
C GLU A 138 -17.15 5.57 7.73
N ARG A 139 -16.28 5.72 6.71
CA ARG A 139 -16.52 5.23 5.35
C ARG A 139 -15.24 4.72 4.71
N LEU A 140 -15.40 3.67 3.92
CA LEU A 140 -14.42 3.15 2.99
C LEU A 140 -15.00 3.24 1.57
N VAL A 141 -14.29 3.88 0.66
CA VAL A 141 -14.72 4.09 -0.73
C VAL A 141 -13.65 3.54 -1.67
N PHE A 142 -14.03 2.60 -2.53
CA PHE A 142 -13.18 2.08 -3.59
C PHE A 142 -13.47 2.79 -4.92
N LEU A 143 -12.42 3.26 -5.58
CA LEU A 143 -12.50 3.75 -6.96
C LEU A 143 -12.16 2.60 -7.90
N THR A 144 -13.15 2.12 -8.64
CA THR A 144 -13.04 1.00 -9.57
C THR A 144 -13.45 1.42 -10.98
N ASP A 145 -12.96 0.68 -11.97
CA ASP A 145 -13.23 0.81 -13.39
C ASP A 145 -14.53 0.10 -13.83
N VAL A 146 -15.24 -0.58 -12.91
CA VAL A 146 -16.53 -1.21 -13.17
C VAL A 146 -17.64 -0.58 -12.31
N PRO A 147 -18.89 -0.50 -12.80
CA PRO A 147 -20.02 -0.08 -11.98
C PRO A 147 -20.17 -0.97 -10.76
N ALA A 148 -20.46 -0.37 -9.60
CA ALA A 148 -20.82 -1.13 -8.40
C ALA A 148 -22.05 -1.99 -8.70
N ARG A 149 -21.99 -3.28 -8.32
CA ARG A 149 -23.13 -4.20 -8.37
C ARG A 149 -23.93 -4.13 -7.07
#